data_AF-F3G2K3-F1
#
_entry.id   AF-F3G2K3-F1
#
_cell.length_a   1.000
_cell.length_b   1.000
_cell.length_c   1.000
_cell.angle_alpha   90.00
_cell.angle_beta   90.00
_cell.angle_gamma   90.00
#
_symmetry.space_group_name_H-M   'P 1'
#
loop_
_entity.id
_entity.type
_entity.pdbx_description
1 polymer ?
#
loop_
_entity_poly.entity_id
_entity_poly.type
_entity_poly.pdbx_seq_one_letter_code
_entity_poly.pdbx_strand_id
1 'polypeptide(L)'
;MTSEEFKKTLWDTANKLRGSVSAAEYKYPVLGLVFLKYVSDLYDTQAGVIQDRLADPSSELYIEDAELRAESAAIFVEDKTFFTQDNVFWVPAEAKFETLLQSAAAANFAQLLDKAMGLIESENLSLKGVLYREFSRLELEPGKLGELFELIAKLKFDPKEHGSRDVFGEVYEYFLGQCALNEGPAQASSIPRKVWYPF
;
A
#
# COMPACT_ATOMS: atom_id res chain seq x y z
N MET A 1 9.85 -4.21 17.84
CA MET A 1 10.68 -3.90 16.66
C MET A 1 10.51 -2.42 16.40
N THR A 2 11.60 -1.66 16.43
CA THR A 2 11.56 -0.22 16.14
C THR A 2 11.37 0.03 14.64
N SER A 3 10.92 1.23 14.24
CA SER A 3 10.79 1.61 12.82
C SER A 3 12.09 1.34 12.03
N GLU A 4 13.25 1.65 12.62
CA GLU A 4 14.57 1.40 12.01
C GLU A 4 14.90 -0.08 11.80
N GLU A 5 14.66 -0.93 12.80
CA GLU A 5 14.89 -2.38 12.68
C GLU A 5 14.00 -3.00 11.61
N PHE A 6 12.77 -2.50 11.47
CA PHE A 6 11.86 -2.94 10.43
C PHE A 6 12.37 -2.55 9.03
N LYS A 7 12.69 -1.26 8.82
CA LYS A 7 13.19 -0.72 7.54
C LYS A 7 14.41 -1.51 7.07
N LYS A 8 15.32 -1.80 8.00
CA LYS A 8 16.49 -2.64 7.75
C LYS A 8 16.10 -4.08 7.40
N THR A 9 15.21 -4.71 8.15
CA THR A 9 14.77 -6.10 7.89
C THR A 9 14.09 -6.23 6.53
N LEU A 10 13.25 -5.26 6.16
CA LEU A 10 12.58 -5.21 4.86
C LEU A 10 13.61 -5.07 3.73
N TRP A 11 14.56 -4.15 3.87
CA TRP A 11 15.65 -3.95 2.91
C TRP A 11 16.55 -5.18 2.77
N ASP A 12 16.98 -5.77 3.88
CA ASP A 12 17.84 -6.95 3.89
C ASP A 12 17.14 -8.15 3.25
N THR A 13 15.82 -8.29 3.46
CA THR A 13 15.06 -9.37 2.83
C THR A 13 14.80 -9.09 1.36
N ALA A 14 14.44 -7.87 0.99
CA ALA A 14 14.36 -7.47 -0.41
C ALA A 14 15.67 -7.76 -1.16
N ASN A 15 16.82 -7.44 -0.56
CA ASN A 15 18.14 -7.76 -1.12
C ASN A 15 18.44 -9.25 -1.23
N LYS A 16 17.90 -10.08 -0.32
CA LYS A 16 18.03 -11.54 -0.43
C LYS A 16 17.16 -12.10 -1.55
N LEU A 17 15.98 -11.52 -1.76
CA LEU A 17 14.99 -11.98 -2.73
C LEU A 17 15.22 -11.47 -4.15
N ARG A 18 15.99 -10.39 -4.33
CA ARG A 18 16.27 -9.80 -5.66
C ARG A 18 17.09 -10.72 -6.58
N GLY A 19 17.78 -11.73 -6.05
CA GLY A 19 18.64 -12.62 -6.84
C GLY A 19 19.68 -11.84 -7.65
N SER A 20 19.65 -12.00 -8.98
CA SER A 20 20.52 -11.30 -9.94
C SER A 20 20.02 -9.91 -10.35
N VAL A 21 18.83 -9.48 -9.92
CA VAL A 21 18.25 -8.17 -10.27
C VAL A 21 19.00 -7.05 -9.55
N SER A 22 19.26 -5.95 -10.26
CA SER A 22 19.90 -4.76 -9.69
C SER A 22 19.04 -4.11 -8.60
N ALA A 23 19.64 -3.34 -7.67
CA ALA A 23 18.84 -2.63 -6.65
C ALA A 23 18.00 -1.52 -7.30
N ALA A 24 18.49 -0.91 -8.38
CA ALA A 24 17.83 0.10 -9.18
C ALA A 24 16.50 -0.40 -9.74
N GLU A 25 16.45 -1.63 -10.22
CA GLU A 25 15.26 -2.24 -10.80
C GLU A 25 14.35 -2.79 -9.70
N TYR A 26 14.93 -3.36 -8.64
CA TYR A 26 14.17 -4.02 -7.57
C TYR A 26 13.50 -3.04 -6.58
N LYS A 27 13.93 -1.77 -6.53
CA LYS A 27 13.30 -0.76 -5.66
C LYS A 27 11.84 -0.51 -6.02
N TYR A 28 11.52 -0.44 -7.33
CA TYR A 28 10.18 -0.13 -7.81
C TYR A 28 9.14 -1.18 -7.41
N PRO A 29 9.35 -2.49 -7.60
CA PRO A 29 8.40 -3.50 -7.16
C PRO A 29 8.26 -3.54 -5.65
N VAL A 30 9.35 -3.44 -4.87
CA VAL A 30 9.25 -3.46 -3.40
C VAL A 30 8.45 -2.27 -2.88
N LEU A 31 8.75 -1.06 -3.35
CA LEU A 31 8.00 0.14 -2.98
C LEU A 31 6.53 0.05 -3.42
N GLY A 32 6.26 -0.51 -4.60
CA GLY A 32 4.90 -0.76 -5.07
C GLY A 32 4.12 -1.69 -4.14
N LEU A 33 4.72 -2.78 -3.67
CA LEU A 33 4.06 -3.71 -2.74
C LEU A 33 3.84 -3.10 -1.35
N VAL A 34 4.78 -2.31 -0.83
CA VAL A 34 4.60 -1.59 0.44
C VAL A 34 3.48 -0.57 0.31
N PHE A 35 3.41 0.15 -0.80
CA PHE A 35 2.32 1.08 -1.08
C PHE A 35 0.96 0.37 -1.15
N LEU A 36 0.89 -0.77 -1.84
CA LEU A 36 -0.34 -1.58 -1.89
C LEU A 36 -0.80 -2.02 -0.49
N LYS A 37 0.13 -2.41 0.38
CA LYS A 37 -0.19 -2.75 1.78
C LYS A 37 -0.72 -1.54 2.54
N TYR A 38 -0.06 -0.40 2.42
CA TYR A 38 -0.48 0.85 3.04
C TYR A 38 -1.89 1.26 2.60
N VAL A 39 -2.14 1.27 1.29
CA VAL A 39 -3.46 1.64 0.74
C VAL A 39 -4.55 0.65 1.16
N SER A 40 -4.25 -0.66 1.15
CA SER A 40 -5.23 -1.66 1.57
C SER A 40 -5.58 -1.53 3.06
N ASP A 41 -4.59 -1.30 3.92
CA ASP A 41 -4.82 -1.13 5.36
C ASP A 41 -5.64 0.12 5.68
N LEU A 42 -5.33 1.25 5.02
CA LEU A 42 -6.14 2.46 5.14
C LEU A 42 -7.57 2.24 4.66
N TYR A 43 -7.74 1.53 3.53
CA TYR A 43 -9.07 1.21 3.01
C TYR A 43 -9.87 0.35 4.00
N ASP A 44 -9.28 -0.71 4.55
CA ASP A 44 -9.96 -1.62 5.46
C ASP A 44 -10.31 -0.97 6.81
N THR A 45 -9.51 0.02 7.25
CA THR A 45 -9.79 0.79 8.47
C THR A 45 -10.79 1.93 8.27
N GLN A 46 -10.92 2.44 7.04
CA GLN A 46 -11.79 3.56 6.72
C GLN A 46 -13.28 3.29 7.04
N ALA A 47 -13.74 2.05 6.86
CA ALA A 47 -15.09 1.67 7.25
C ALA A 47 -15.34 1.90 8.75
N GLY A 48 -14.36 1.60 9.59
CA GLY A 48 -14.42 1.89 11.04
C GLY A 48 -14.39 3.38 11.33
N VAL A 49 -13.59 4.17 10.60
CA VAL A 49 -13.56 5.63 10.73
C VAL A 49 -14.91 6.26 10.41
N ILE A 50 -15.57 5.79 9.35
CA ILE A 50 -16.92 6.24 8.98
C ILE A 50 -17.93 5.92 10.09
N GLN A 51 -17.89 4.69 10.63
CA GLN A 51 -18.75 4.28 11.74
C GLN A 51 -18.51 5.11 13.01
N ASP A 52 -17.26 5.38 13.35
CA ASP A 52 -16.89 6.18 14.51
C ASP A 52 -17.43 7.61 14.38
N ARG A 53 -17.32 8.24 13.20
CA ARG A 53 -17.87 9.58 12.93
C ARG A 53 -19.39 9.63 13.03
N LEU A 54 -20.07 8.62 12.53
CA LEU A 54 -21.52 8.49 12.66
C LEU A 54 -22.00 8.35 14.11
N ALA A 55 -21.13 7.86 15.01
CA ALA A 55 -21.42 7.66 16.43
C ALA A 55 -20.93 8.81 17.35
N ASP A 56 -20.06 9.69 16.86
CA ASP A 56 -19.46 10.77 17.64
C ASP A 56 -20.36 12.03 17.64
N PRO A 57 -20.91 12.47 18.80
CA PRO A 57 -21.77 13.65 18.89
C PRO A 57 -21.13 14.97 18.45
N SER A 58 -19.80 15.01 18.35
CA SER A 58 -19.06 16.18 17.86
C SER A 58 -18.84 16.18 16.34
N SER A 59 -19.18 15.09 15.66
CA SER A 59 -19.05 14.95 14.22
C SER A 59 -20.21 15.58 13.47
N GLU A 60 -19.93 16.17 12.31
CA GLU A 60 -20.98 16.64 11.38
C GLU A 60 -21.83 15.50 10.80
N LEU A 61 -21.32 14.27 10.85
CA LEU A 61 -22.00 13.07 10.40
C LEU A 61 -22.77 12.35 11.52
N TYR A 62 -22.83 12.92 12.73
CA TYR A 62 -23.45 12.27 13.87
C TYR A 62 -24.92 11.91 13.62
N ILE A 63 -25.26 10.65 13.91
CA ILE A 63 -26.64 10.17 13.91
C ILE A 63 -26.90 9.62 15.31
N GLU A 64 -27.88 10.18 16.03
CA GLU A 64 -28.21 9.76 17.40
C GLU A 64 -28.91 8.39 17.43
N ASP A 65 -29.82 8.16 16.49
CA ASP A 65 -30.58 6.92 16.37
C ASP A 65 -29.69 5.76 15.91
N ALA A 66 -29.69 4.66 16.65
CA ALA A 66 -28.78 3.54 16.39
C ALA A 66 -29.13 2.73 15.14
N GLU A 67 -30.41 2.62 14.79
CA GLU A 67 -30.86 1.87 13.61
C GLU A 67 -30.51 2.67 12.35
N LEU A 68 -30.85 3.96 12.32
CA LEU A 68 -30.52 4.86 11.22
C LEU A 68 -29.01 5.02 11.05
N ARG A 69 -28.24 4.99 12.14
CA ARG A 69 -26.77 5.00 12.10
C ARG A 69 -26.23 3.76 11.39
N ALA A 70 -26.75 2.58 11.71
CA ALA A 70 -26.31 1.34 11.09
C ALA A 70 -26.66 1.29 9.59
N GLU A 71 -27.86 1.74 9.22
CA GLU A 71 -28.28 1.85 7.82
C GLU A 71 -27.40 2.83 7.04
N SER A 72 -27.15 4.01 7.61
CA SER A 72 -26.31 5.04 6.99
C SER A 72 -24.86 4.57 6.86
N ALA A 73 -24.32 3.86 7.85
CA ALA A 73 -22.98 3.28 7.78
C ALA A 73 -22.86 2.31 6.60
N ALA A 74 -23.84 1.44 6.39
CA ALA A 74 -23.84 0.49 5.27
C ALA A 74 -23.84 1.20 3.90
N ILE A 75 -24.51 2.34 3.78
CA ILE A 75 -24.52 3.15 2.55
C ILE A 75 -23.18 3.89 2.39
N PHE A 76 -22.66 4.51 3.45
CA PHE A 76 -21.48 5.37 3.38
C PHE A 76 -20.20 4.59 3.09
N VAL A 77 -20.08 3.34 3.57
CA VAL A 77 -18.92 2.49 3.26
C VAL A 77 -18.88 2.01 1.80
N GLU A 78 -20.00 2.09 1.07
CA GLU A 78 -20.06 1.81 -0.36
C GLU A 78 -19.84 3.06 -1.23
N ASP A 79 -19.87 4.26 -0.62
CA ASP A 79 -19.69 5.52 -1.31
C ASP A 79 -18.22 5.98 -1.26
N LYS A 80 -17.59 5.99 -2.44
CA LYS A 80 -16.19 6.39 -2.64
C LYS A 80 -15.88 7.79 -2.13
N THR A 81 -16.86 8.70 -2.10
CA THR A 81 -16.64 10.08 -1.64
C THR A 81 -16.16 10.10 -0.19
N PHE A 82 -16.69 9.20 0.65
CA PHE A 82 -16.30 9.07 2.06
C PHE A 82 -14.87 8.56 2.27
N PHE A 83 -14.28 7.93 1.26
CA PHE A 83 -12.88 7.51 1.26
C PHE A 83 -12.00 8.65 0.74
N THR A 84 -12.37 9.24 -0.40
CA THR A 84 -11.57 10.28 -1.04
C THR A 84 -11.45 11.56 -0.21
N GLN A 85 -12.47 11.93 0.57
CA GLN A 85 -12.43 13.10 1.46
C GLN A 85 -11.33 12.98 2.53
N ASP A 86 -11.01 11.75 2.93
CA ASP A 86 -9.96 11.45 3.91
C ASP A 86 -8.64 11.06 3.26
N ASN A 87 -8.51 11.27 1.94
CA ASN A 87 -7.37 10.86 1.14
C ASN A 87 -7.10 9.35 1.18
N VAL A 88 -8.15 8.54 1.38
CA VAL A 88 -8.09 7.09 1.29
C VAL A 88 -8.45 6.68 -0.14
N PHE A 89 -7.56 5.92 -0.78
CA PHE A 89 -7.80 5.39 -2.12
C PHE A 89 -8.81 4.24 -2.08
N TRP A 90 -9.64 4.15 -3.12
CA TRP A 90 -10.58 3.06 -3.27
C TRP A 90 -9.87 1.77 -3.70
N VAL A 91 -10.12 0.66 -3.00
CA VAL A 91 -9.49 -0.62 -3.29
C VAL A 91 -10.55 -1.67 -3.66
N PRO A 92 -10.60 -2.11 -4.93
CA PRO A 92 -11.47 -3.21 -5.34
C PRO A 92 -11.19 -4.49 -4.56
N ALA A 93 -12.22 -5.32 -4.35
CA ALA A 93 -12.10 -6.58 -3.61
C ALA A 93 -11.00 -7.52 -4.14
N GLU A 94 -10.83 -7.57 -5.47
CA GLU A 94 -9.79 -8.35 -6.15
C GLU A 94 -8.37 -7.81 -5.91
N ALA A 95 -8.24 -6.53 -5.57
CA ALA A 95 -6.98 -5.85 -5.36
C ALA A 95 -6.63 -5.67 -3.88
N LYS A 96 -7.49 -6.12 -2.96
CA LYS A 96 -7.21 -6.09 -1.53
C LYS A 96 -6.00 -6.94 -1.20
N PHE A 97 -5.16 -6.44 -0.31
CA PHE A 97 -3.94 -7.12 0.10
C PHE A 97 -4.21 -8.54 0.64
N GLU A 98 -5.26 -8.73 1.45
CA GLU A 98 -5.61 -10.05 1.99
C GLU A 98 -6.01 -11.04 0.89
N THR A 99 -6.81 -10.62 -0.10
CA THR A 99 -7.17 -11.44 -1.27
C THR A 99 -5.94 -11.87 -2.06
N LEU A 100 -4.99 -10.96 -2.27
CA LEU A 100 -3.74 -11.23 -2.96
C LEU A 100 -2.83 -12.15 -2.14
N LEU A 101 -2.81 -11.99 -0.81
CA LEU A 101 -2.01 -12.81 0.10
C LEU A 101 -2.42 -14.29 0.04
N GLN A 102 -3.72 -14.57 -0.05
CA GLN A 102 -4.23 -15.93 -0.23
C GLN A 102 -3.76 -16.57 -1.56
N SER A 103 -3.39 -15.74 -2.53
CA SER A 103 -2.90 -16.15 -3.85
C SER A 103 -1.38 -16.04 -3.99
N ALA A 104 -0.64 -15.72 -2.93
CA ALA A 104 0.80 -15.44 -2.99
C ALA A 104 1.65 -16.65 -3.45
N ALA A 105 1.18 -17.87 -3.21
CA ALA A 105 1.81 -19.11 -3.66
C ALA A 105 1.44 -19.50 -5.11
N ALA A 106 0.54 -18.77 -5.77
CA ALA A 106 0.09 -19.11 -7.10
C ALA A 106 1.18 -18.86 -8.16
N ALA A 107 1.29 -19.76 -9.14
CA ALA A 107 2.26 -19.61 -10.22
C ALA A 107 2.06 -18.34 -11.06
N ASN A 108 0.83 -17.82 -11.11
CA ASN A 108 0.46 -16.59 -11.82
C ASN A 108 0.34 -15.36 -10.88
N PHE A 109 0.93 -15.41 -9.68
CA PHE A 109 0.81 -14.34 -8.69
C PHE A 109 1.30 -12.97 -9.22
N ALA A 110 2.37 -12.96 -10.01
CA ALA A 110 2.88 -11.73 -10.62
C ALA A 110 1.85 -11.07 -11.56
N GLN A 111 1.12 -11.85 -12.37
CA GLN A 111 0.05 -11.31 -13.21
C GLN A 111 -1.16 -10.84 -12.40
N LEU A 112 -1.46 -11.51 -11.27
CA LEU A 112 -2.52 -11.06 -10.35
C LEU A 112 -2.17 -9.70 -9.74
N LEU A 113 -0.92 -9.49 -9.34
CA LEU A 113 -0.45 -8.19 -8.85
C LEU A 113 -0.53 -7.10 -9.92
N ASP A 114 -0.08 -7.37 -11.15
CA ASP A 114 -0.18 -6.41 -12.26
C ASP A 114 -1.63 -6.00 -12.52
N LYS A 115 -2.56 -6.97 -12.50
CA LYS A 115 -4.00 -6.73 -12.63
C LYS A 115 -4.54 -5.89 -11.46
N ALA A 116 -4.21 -6.25 -10.22
CA ALA A 116 -4.67 -5.55 -9.03
C ALA A 116 -4.23 -4.09 -9.00
N MET A 117 -2.96 -3.82 -9.32
CA MET A 117 -2.45 -2.45 -9.42
C MET A 117 -3.19 -1.68 -10.52
N GLY A 118 -3.42 -2.28 -11.68
CA GLY A 118 -4.20 -1.66 -12.76
C GLY A 118 -5.64 -1.33 -12.36
N LEU A 119 -6.29 -2.19 -11.57
CA LEU A 119 -7.62 -1.94 -11.02
C LEU A 119 -7.60 -0.73 -10.07
N ILE A 120 -6.64 -0.67 -9.15
CA ILE A 120 -6.49 0.47 -8.23
C ILE A 120 -6.26 1.77 -9.02
N GLU A 121 -5.39 1.78 -10.03
CA GLU A 121 -5.20 2.98 -10.87
C GLU A 121 -6.48 3.40 -11.61
N SER A 122 -7.29 2.44 -12.07
CA SER A 122 -8.53 2.74 -12.80
C SER A 122 -9.60 3.37 -11.90
N GLU A 123 -9.60 3.00 -10.62
CA GLU A 123 -10.54 3.53 -9.62
C GLU A 123 -10.07 4.85 -9.02
N ASN A 124 -8.77 5.14 -9.09
CA ASN A 124 -8.14 6.29 -8.46
C ASN A 124 -7.33 7.08 -9.49
N LEU A 125 -7.96 8.09 -10.12
CA LEU A 125 -7.35 8.86 -11.21
C LEU A 125 -6.00 9.51 -10.86
N SER A 126 -5.77 9.86 -9.60
CA SER A 126 -4.51 10.42 -9.09
C SER A 126 -3.36 9.41 -9.08
N LEU A 127 -3.65 8.10 -9.14
CA LEU A 127 -2.66 7.02 -9.21
C LEU A 127 -2.38 6.54 -10.63
N LYS A 128 -2.93 7.20 -11.66
CA LYS A 128 -2.75 6.77 -13.05
C LYS A 128 -1.29 6.87 -13.50
N GLY A 129 -0.68 5.73 -13.85
CA GLY A 129 0.72 5.66 -14.32
C GLY A 129 1.73 5.79 -13.19
N VAL A 130 1.28 5.64 -11.96
CA VAL A 130 2.08 5.75 -10.74
C VAL A 130 2.54 4.38 -10.30
N LEU A 131 1.60 3.43 -10.25
CA LEU A 131 1.84 2.13 -9.65
C LEU A 131 2.75 1.29 -10.54
N TYR A 132 3.64 0.55 -9.91
CA TYR A 132 4.44 -0.45 -10.62
C TYR A 132 3.53 -1.60 -11.06
N ARG A 133 3.55 -1.94 -12.36
CA ARG A 133 2.67 -2.96 -12.98
C ARG A 133 3.43 -3.92 -13.90
N GLU A 134 4.72 -4.09 -13.63
CA GLU A 134 5.58 -4.97 -14.42
C GLU A 134 6.14 -6.13 -13.57
N PHE A 135 5.39 -6.57 -12.55
CA PHE A 135 5.81 -7.69 -11.68
C PHE A 135 6.03 -8.97 -12.49
N SER A 136 5.20 -9.21 -13.51
CA SER A 136 5.35 -10.38 -14.40
C SER A 136 6.58 -10.33 -15.30
N ARG A 137 7.24 -9.18 -15.43
CA ARG A 137 8.50 -9.04 -16.19
C ARG A 137 9.75 -9.20 -15.32
N LEU A 138 9.60 -9.27 -14.00
CA LEU A 138 10.72 -9.49 -13.12
C LEU A 138 11.24 -10.92 -13.30
N GLU A 139 12.54 -11.03 -13.58
CA GLU A 139 13.25 -12.32 -13.68
C GLU A 139 13.56 -12.86 -12.28
N LEU A 140 12.51 -13.13 -11.49
CA LEU A 140 12.64 -13.71 -10.15
C LEU A 140 12.42 -15.21 -10.19
N GLU A 141 13.11 -15.91 -9.29
CA GLU A 141 12.85 -17.33 -9.08
C GLU A 141 11.37 -17.54 -8.64
N PRO A 142 10.72 -18.63 -9.09
CA PRO A 142 9.35 -18.95 -8.68
C PRO A 142 9.19 -18.93 -7.15
N GLY A 143 8.14 -18.27 -6.68
CA GLY A 143 7.82 -18.16 -5.25
C GLY A 143 8.50 -17.00 -4.51
N LYS A 144 9.59 -16.41 -5.03
CA LYS A 144 10.27 -15.29 -4.35
C LYS A 144 9.43 -14.04 -4.20
N LEU A 145 8.58 -13.75 -5.19
CA LEU A 145 7.64 -12.64 -5.11
C LEU A 145 6.57 -12.87 -4.03
N GLY A 146 6.11 -14.10 -3.86
CA GLY A 146 5.20 -14.50 -2.79
C GLY A 146 5.84 -14.36 -1.41
N GLU A 147 7.08 -14.84 -1.23
CA GLU A 147 7.84 -14.67 0.02
C GLU A 147 8.02 -13.19 0.40
N LEU A 148 8.31 -12.32 -0.58
CA LEU A 148 8.39 -10.87 -0.36
C LEU A 148 7.05 -10.31 0.09
N PHE A 149 5.97 -10.73 -0.57
CA PHE A 149 4.62 -10.27 -0.26
C PHE A 149 4.19 -10.68 1.16
N GLU A 150 4.47 -11.93 1.56
CA GLU A 150 4.23 -12.41 2.92
C GLU A 150 5.05 -11.67 3.98
N LEU A 151 6.28 -11.26 3.66
CA LEU A 151 7.04 -10.42 4.56
C LEU A 151 6.38 -9.05 4.74
N ILE A 152 5.95 -8.43 3.64
CA ILE A 152 5.24 -7.15 3.66
C ILE A 152 3.91 -7.28 4.39
N ALA A 153 3.27 -8.46 4.37
CA ALA A 153 2.03 -8.71 5.13
C ALA A 153 2.18 -8.49 6.65
N LYS A 154 3.41 -8.59 7.18
CA LYS A 154 3.71 -8.33 8.60
C LYS A 154 3.68 -6.84 8.96
N LEU A 155 3.67 -5.96 7.95
CA LEU A 155 3.39 -4.54 8.15
C LEU A 155 1.94 -4.38 8.56
N LYS A 156 1.71 -3.43 9.47
CA LYS A 156 0.38 -2.95 9.77
C LYS A 156 0.44 -1.44 9.77
N PHE A 157 -0.36 -0.82 8.93
CA PHE A 157 -0.58 0.62 8.92
C PHE A 157 -1.94 0.87 9.54
N ASP A 158 -1.99 1.62 10.64
CA ASP A 158 -3.24 1.98 11.31
C ASP A 158 -3.39 3.52 11.31
N PRO A 159 -4.40 4.10 10.64
CA PRO A 159 -4.58 5.54 10.63
C PRO A 159 -4.86 6.14 12.01
N LYS A 160 -5.31 5.34 12.99
CA LYS A 160 -5.49 5.79 14.38
C LYS A 160 -4.17 5.95 15.12
N GLU A 161 -3.11 5.29 14.64
CA GLU A 161 -1.75 5.58 15.06
C GLU A 161 -1.24 6.77 14.24
N HIS A 162 -1.05 7.92 14.88
CA HIS A 162 -0.57 9.15 14.25
C HIS A 162 0.71 8.96 13.39
N GLY A 163 1.47 7.89 13.61
CA GLY A 163 2.69 7.57 12.88
C GLY A 163 2.53 6.78 11.58
N SER A 164 1.36 6.28 11.18
CA SER A 164 1.29 5.35 10.02
C SER A 164 1.67 5.99 8.68
N ARG A 165 1.34 7.28 8.49
CA ARG A 165 1.76 8.06 7.33
C ARG A 165 3.27 8.37 7.38
N ASP A 166 3.80 8.58 8.58
CA ASP A 166 5.22 8.79 8.81
C ASP A 166 6.02 7.50 8.57
N VAL A 167 5.50 6.32 8.98
CA VAL A 167 6.16 5.03 8.78
C VAL A 167 6.28 4.71 7.28
N PHE A 168 5.23 4.93 6.48
CA PHE A 168 5.33 4.75 5.03
C PHE A 168 6.40 5.68 4.42
N GLY A 169 6.37 6.96 4.81
CA GLY A 169 7.34 7.95 4.37
C GLY A 169 8.78 7.60 4.73
N GLU A 170 8.99 7.18 5.96
CA GLU A 170 10.29 6.74 6.47
C GLU A 170 10.80 5.49 5.75
N VAL A 171 9.94 4.51 5.48
CA VAL A 171 10.30 3.32 4.69
C VAL A 171 10.70 3.72 3.28
N TYR A 172 9.93 4.61 2.66
CA TYR A 172 10.20 5.12 1.32
C TYR A 172 11.55 5.87 1.24
N GLU A 173 11.78 6.85 2.12
CA GLU A 173 13.03 7.61 2.18
C GLU A 173 14.23 6.73 2.53
N TYR A 174 14.06 5.74 3.41
CA TYR A 174 15.11 4.77 3.71
C TYR A 174 15.50 3.96 2.47
N PHE A 175 14.53 3.46 1.70
CA PHE A 175 14.80 2.74 0.46
C PHE A 175 15.49 3.62 -0.59
N LEU A 176 15.09 4.89 -0.71
CA LEU A 176 15.77 5.86 -1.57
C LEU A 176 17.23 6.10 -1.14
N GLY A 177 17.47 6.29 0.15
CA GLY A 177 18.80 6.49 0.72
C GLY A 177 19.71 5.28 0.52
N GLN A 178 19.21 4.07 0.77
CA GLN A 178 19.96 2.83 0.57
C GLN A 178 20.30 2.58 -0.90
N CYS A 179 19.41 2.93 -1.83
CA CYS A 179 19.73 2.91 -3.26
C CYS A 179 20.83 3.91 -3.62
N ALA A 180 20.76 5.15 -3.12
CA ALA A 180 21.78 6.16 -3.38
C ALA A 180 23.17 5.76 -2.87
N LEU A 181 23.24 5.07 -1.72
CA LEU A 181 24.48 4.54 -1.14
C LEU A 181 25.07 3.37 -1.94
N ASN A 182 24.23 2.48 -2.49
CA ASN A 182 24.69 1.29 -3.20
C ASN A 182 24.96 1.51 -4.70
N GLU A 183 24.36 2.54 -5.32
CA GLU A 183 24.40 2.73 -6.78
C GLU A 183 24.92 4.12 -7.23
N GLY A 184 25.21 5.01 -6.28
CA GLY A 184 25.68 6.37 -6.55
C GLY A 184 24.54 7.36 -6.86
N PRO A 185 24.77 8.68 -6.68
CA PRO A 185 23.72 9.70 -6.61
C PRO A 185 22.97 9.97 -7.93
N ALA A 186 23.46 9.51 -9.08
CA ALA A 186 22.91 9.87 -10.39
C ALA A 186 21.61 9.14 -10.77
N GLN A 187 21.27 8.01 -10.14
CA GLN A 187 20.07 7.20 -10.44
C GLN A 187 18.96 7.26 -9.38
N ALA A 188 19.19 8.01 -8.30
CA ALA A 188 18.17 8.32 -7.28
C ALA A 188 17.17 9.41 -7.73
N SER A 189 17.50 10.19 -8.77
CA SER A 189 16.75 11.38 -9.19
C SER A 189 15.55 11.12 -10.11
N SER A 190 15.32 9.88 -10.57
CA SER A 190 14.25 9.57 -11.54
C SER A 190 12.88 9.25 -10.90
N ILE A 191 12.79 9.20 -9.57
CA ILE A 191 11.55 8.84 -8.88
C ILE A 191 10.75 10.12 -8.58
N PRO A 192 9.60 10.34 -9.22
CA PRO A 192 8.86 11.58 -9.03
C PRO A 192 8.24 11.62 -7.62
N ARG A 193 8.87 12.35 -6.71
CA ARG A 193 8.40 12.57 -5.33
C ARG A 193 6.95 13.07 -5.26
N LYS A 194 6.51 13.87 -6.23
CA LYS A 194 5.17 14.49 -6.31
C LYS A 194 4.02 13.52 -6.52
N VAL A 195 4.31 12.28 -6.90
CA VAL A 195 3.30 11.31 -7.32
C VAL A 195 2.90 10.42 -6.13
N TRP A 196 3.86 10.11 -5.27
CA TRP A 196 3.69 9.22 -4.11
C TRP A 196 3.42 9.98 -2.82
N TYR A 197 3.76 11.27 -2.80
CA TYR A 197 3.28 12.27 -1.84
C TYR A 197 2.40 13.26 -2.60
N PRO A 198 1.06 13.11 -2.57
CA PRO A 198 0.18 14.12 -3.14
C PRO A 198 0.18 15.44 -2.34
N PHE A 199 0.96 15.55 -1.26
CA PHE A 199 1.13 16.76 -0.45
C PHE A 199 2.57 16.84 0.09
#